data_AF-A0AAE0C157-F1
#
_entry.id   AF-A0AAE0C157-F1
#
_cell.length_a   1.000
_cell.length_b   1.000
_cell.length_c   1.000
_cell.angle_alpha   90.00
_cell.angle_beta   90.00
_cell.angle_gamma   90.00
#
_symmetry.space_group_name_H-M   'P 1'
#
loop_
_entity.id
_entity.type
_entity.pdbx_description
1 polymer ?
#
loop_
_entity_poly.entity_id
_entity_poly.type
_entity_poly.pdbx_seq_one_letter_code
_entity_poly.pdbx_strand_id
1 'polypeptide(L)'
;MNNPRAELEPSATGEGLRKGTRVGEGAFREVAAYILDHDNFSGVPPTTFATLSGSADINDSSTNTDYDCDGSEPSTPKQGSLQEFVRSISDCEEMGPSKYSVDEVHKITILDMRLGNTDRNGANILVSEMPGDVEQYKLIPIDHGYTLPHSLQDLSFEWEYWPQARMPYSEQSLEYISNLDADADLLMLAAHNIRLPADCQRVFRVCTLVLKKGAALGLVPASISECMTRKIWNQMSDLEKMSARALNVAVGKQTRASGRPSQLVTEAQEKRYFQELSVLLEEYFSSLKEENMLDNLHI
;
A
#
# COMPACT_ATOMS: atom_id res chain seq x y z
N MET A 1 -7.44 -18.57 19.05
CA MET A 1 -7.49 -17.81 17.78
C MET A 1 -8.75 -16.95 17.80
N ASN A 2 -8.65 -15.63 17.60
CA ASN A 2 -9.79 -14.70 17.49
C ASN A 2 -10.19 -14.49 16.02
N ASN A 3 -10.30 -15.60 15.27
CA ASN A 3 -10.76 -15.61 13.88
C ASN A 3 -12.05 -16.45 13.84
N PRO A 4 -13.24 -15.85 13.99
CA PRO A 4 -14.50 -16.58 14.08
C PRO A 4 -14.91 -17.04 12.69
N ARG A 5 -14.25 -18.07 12.18
CA ARG A 5 -14.60 -18.74 10.91
C ARG A 5 -15.86 -19.60 11.02
N ALA A 6 -16.40 -19.79 12.22
CA ALA A 6 -17.52 -20.70 12.45
C ALA A 6 -18.90 -20.02 12.49
N GLU A 7 -19.00 -18.69 12.66
CA GLU A 7 -20.30 -18.04 12.92
C GLU A 7 -20.57 -16.74 12.15
N LEU A 8 -19.66 -16.27 11.30
CA LEU A 8 -19.91 -15.09 10.46
C LEU A 8 -20.16 -15.54 9.02
N GLU A 9 -21.34 -15.21 8.49
CA GLU A 9 -21.62 -15.37 7.07
C GLU A 9 -20.50 -14.66 6.27
N PRO A 10 -19.92 -15.31 5.24
CA PRO A 10 -18.96 -14.66 4.36
C PRO A 10 -19.56 -13.35 3.86
N SER A 11 -18.79 -12.25 3.91
CA SER A 11 -19.20 -10.98 3.29
C SER A 11 -19.77 -11.26 1.90
N ALA A 12 -21.01 -10.84 1.64
CA ALA A 12 -21.71 -11.13 0.39
C ALA A 12 -20.96 -10.62 -0.86
N THR A 13 -20.01 -9.69 -0.67
CA THR A 13 -19.14 -9.13 -1.71
C THR A 13 -17.72 -9.70 -1.71
N GLY A 14 -17.35 -10.49 -0.70
CA GLY A 14 -15.97 -10.96 -0.45
C GLY A 14 -15.00 -9.86 0.00
N GLU A 15 -15.51 -8.64 0.26
CA GLU A 15 -14.73 -7.49 0.73
C GLU A 15 -14.17 -7.79 2.14
N GLY A 16 -12.87 -7.53 2.31
CA GLY A 16 -12.13 -7.71 3.56
C GLY A 16 -12.38 -6.60 4.57
N LEU A 17 -11.58 -6.57 5.64
CA LEU A 17 -11.72 -5.56 6.71
C LEU A 17 -11.51 -4.12 6.21
N ARG A 18 -10.66 -3.94 5.19
CA ARG A 18 -10.40 -2.66 4.50
C ARG A 18 -11.05 -2.67 3.12
N LYS A 19 -11.79 -1.62 2.74
CA LYS A 19 -12.39 -1.55 1.39
C LYS A 19 -11.26 -1.48 0.37
N GLY A 20 -11.39 -2.25 -0.71
CA GLY A 20 -10.29 -2.40 -1.67
C GLY A 20 -9.53 -3.72 -1.53
N THR A 21 -9.77 -4.51 -0.48
CA THR A 21 -9.15 -5.82 -0.27
C THR A 21 -10.19 -6.92 -0.17
N ARG A 22 -9.80 -8.17 -0.44
CA ARG A 22 -10.66 -9.35 -0.29
C ARG A 22 -10.07 -10.33 0.71
N VAL A 23 -10.93 -11.10 1.37
CA VAL A 23 -10.52 -12.14 2.32
C VAL A 23 -9.67 -13.19 1.60
N GLY A 24 -8.52 -13.55 2.17
CA GLY A 24 -7.60 -14.56 1.61
C GLY A 24 -6.57 -14.02 0.61
N GLU A 25 -6.59 -12.72 0.32
CA GLU A 25 -5.65 -12.08 -0.63
C GLU A 25 -4.39 -11.49 0.02
N GLY A 26 -4.27 -11.52 1.36
CA GLY A 26 -3.15 -10.89 2.06
C GLY A 26 -1.79 -11.47 1.66
N ALA A 27 -1.69 -12.80 1.50
CA ALA A 27 -0.41 -13.48 1.27
C ALA A 27 0.32 -13.00 0.00
N PHE A 28 -0.38 -12.80 -1.12
CA PHE A 28 0.30 -12.31 -2.32
C PHE A 28 0.67 -10.84 -2.21
N ARG A 29 -0.06 -10.04 -1.44
CA ARG A 29 0.21 -8.61 -1.22
C ARG A 29 1.50 -8.43 -0.41
N GLU A 30 1.71 -9.29 0.58
CA GLU A 30 2.97 -9.36 1.33
C GLU A 30 4.17 -9.69 0.44
N VAL A 31 4.04 -10.72 -0.41
CA VAL A 31 5.12 -11.11 -1.33
C VAL A 31 5.34 -10.02 -2.40
N ALA A 32 4.26 -9.43 -2.91
CA ALA A 32 4.35 -8.34 -3.88
C ALA A 32 5.04 -7.10 -3.30
N ALA A 33 4.77 -6.73 -2.04
CA ALA A 33 5.43 -5.61 -1.40
C ALA A 33 6.95 -5.79 -1.32
N TYR A 34 7.42 -7.01 -1.00
CA TYR A 34 8.85 -7.32 -1.03
C TYR A 34 9.44 -7.25 -2.45
N ILE A 35 8.78 -7.86 -3.45
CA ILE A 35 9.27 -7.83 -4.85
C ILE A 35 9.32 -6.39 -5.38
N LEU A 36 8.33 -5.57 -5.03
CA LEU A 36 8.24 -4.20 -5.48
C LEU A 36 9.19 -3.27 -4.71
N ASP A 37 9.75 -3.65 -3.56
CA ASP A 37 10.76 -2.84 -2.88
C ASP A 37 12.12 -2.96 -3.59
N HIS A 38 12.28 -2.24 -4.70
CA HIS A 38 13.44 -2.35 -5.59
C HIS A 38 14.73 -2.07 -4.81
N ASP A 39 15.73 -2.92 -5.01
CA ASP A 39 17.02 -2.87 -4.32
C ASP A 39 16.89 -2.83 -2.79
N ASN A 40 15.75 -3.27 -2.24
CA ASN A 40 15.40 -3.20 -0.83
C ASN A 40 15.49 -1.75 -0.28
N PHE A 41 15.08 -0.77 -1.08
CA PHE A 41 15.18 0.66 -0.77
C PHE A 41 14.46 1.02 0.54
N SER A 42 13.27 0.48 0.74
CA SER A 42 12.39 0.75 1.87
C SER A 42 12.64 -0.19 3.03
N GLY A 43 13.28 -1.33 2.77
CA GLY A 43 13.67 -2.31 3.78
C GLY A 43 12.60 -3.35 4.07
N VAL A 44 11.71 -3.67 3.11
CA VAL A 44 10.72 -4.74 3.31
C VAL A 44 11.47 -6.06 3.54
N PRO A 45 11.27 -6.76 4.67
CA PRO A 45 11.98 -8.01 4.92
C PRO A 45 11.68 -9.04 3.84
N PRO A 46 12.64 -9.91 3.47
CA PRO A 46 12.44 -10.99 2.52
C PRO A 46 11.15 -11.76 2.76
N THR A 47 10.25 -11.72 1.78
CA THR A 47 8.95 -12.37 1.85
C THR A 47 8.74 -13.28 0.66
N THR A 48 8.35 -14.52 0.90
CA THR A 48 8.05 -15.51 -0.16
C THR A 48 6.75 -16.25 0.13
N PHE A 49 6.17 -16.90 -0.88
CA PHE A 49 5.15 -17.91 -0.62
C PHE A 49 5.77 -19.12 0.09
N ALA A 50 5.06 -19.65 1.08
CA ALA A 50 5.38 -20.90 1.74
C ALA A 50 4.13 -21.77 1.84
N THR A 51 4.34 -23.09 1.74
CA THR A 51 3.30 -24.10 1.91
C THR A 51 3.63 -24.93 3.13
N LEU A 52 2.71 -24.96 4.09
CA LEU A 52 2.82 -25.83 5.26
C LEU A 52 2.01 -27.11 5.01
N SER A 53 2.73 -28.23 4.96
CA SER A 53 2.17 -29.58 4.81
C SER A 53 2.45 -30.38 6.09
N GLY A 54 1.42 -30.69 6.88
CA GLY A 54 1.54 -31.47 8.12
C GLY A 54 0.37 -31.20 9.07
N SER A 55 0.13 -32.11 10.03
CA SER A 55 -1.02 -32.14 10.96
C SER A 55 -1.05 -31.01 12.00
N ALA A 56 -0.74 -29.79 11.58
CA ALA A 56 -0.95 -28.58 12.34
C ALA A 56 -2.30 -27.97 11.96
N ASP A 57 -3.37 -28.79 11.98
CA ASP A 57 -4.64 -28.27 12.46
C ASP A 57 -4.48 -28.04 13.96
N ILE A 58 -3.85 -26.91 14.31
CA ILE A 58 -3.83 -26.37 15.68
C ILE A 58 -5.28 -26.04 16.16
N ASN A 59 -6.26 -26.17 15.25
CA ASN A 59 -7.68 -25.97 15.52
C ASN A 59 -8.48 -27.24 15.80
N ASP A 60 -7.89 -28.44 15.78
CA ASP A 60 -8.62 -29.62 16.27
C ASP A 60 -8.48 -29.74 17.79
N SER A 61 -9.09 -28.79 18.49
CA SER A 61 -9.46 -28.95 19.88
C SER A 61 -10.84 -29.61 19.98
N SER A 62 -11.10 -30.67 19.20
CA SER A 62 -12.17 -31.59 19.55
C SER A 62 -11.59 -32.62 20.52
N THR A 63 -11.99 -32.47 21.77
CA THR A 63 -11.88 -33.53 22.76
C THR A 63 -12.59 -34.77 22.22
N ASN A 64 -11.83 -35.78 21.79
CA ASN A 64 -12.28 -37.15 21.96
C ASN A 64 -11.08 -38.08 22.08
N THR A 65 -10.99 -38.63 23.29
CA THR A 65 -10.31 -39.87 23.63
C THR A 65 -10.75 -41.00 22.71
N ASP A 66 -9.78 -41.85 22.38
CA ASP A 66 -9.90 -43.17 21.75
C ASP A 66 -10.34 -43.21 20.27
N TYR A 67 -9.47 -43.81 19.46
CA TYR A 67 -9.70 -44.85 18.45
C TYR A 67 -8.74 -44.69 17.26
N ASP A 68 -7.90 -45.71 17.08
CA ASP A 68 -7.24 -46.21 15.85
C ASP A 68 -6.77 -45.20 14.79
N CYS A 69 -5.45 -45.00 14.71
CA CYS A 69 -4.81 -44.22 13.65
C CYS A 69 -4.42 -45.10 12.45
N ASP A 70 -5.42 -45.48 11.65
CA ASP A 70 -5.23 -45.91 10.27
C ASP A 70 -6.24 -45.16 9.39
N GLY A 71 -5.79 -44.12 8.68
CA GLY A 71 -6.60 -43.44 7.65
C GLY A 71 -6.99 -41.97 7.86
N SER A 72 -6.26 -41.16 8.65
CA SER A 72 -6.48 -39.71 8.61
C SER A 72 -6.05 -39.13 7.25
N GLU A 73 -7.03 -38.64 6.47
CA GLU A 73 -6.80 -37.89 5.23
C GLU A 73 -5.72 -36.81 5.46
N PRO A 74 -4.71 -36.71 4.58
CA PRO A 74 -3.66 -35.71 4.74
C PRO A 74 -4.29 -34.31 4.75
N SER A 75 -4.12 -33.58 5.85
CA SER A 75 -4.60 -32.20 6.01
C SER A 75 -4.22 -31.37 4.79
N THR A 76 -5.19 -30.67 4.19
CA THR A 76 -4.93 -29.85 2.99
C THR A 76 -3.81 -28.85 3.26
N PRO A 77 -2.77 -28.80 2.42
CA PRO A 77 -1.65 -27.90 2.62
C PRO A 77 -2.12 -26.45 2.58
N LYS A 78 -1.73 -25.66 3.58
CA LYS A 78 -2.06 -24.23 3.66
C LYS A 78 -0.93 -23.43 3.05
N GLN A 79 -1.22 -22.69 1.98
CA GLN A 79 -0.30 -21.74 1.38
C GLN A 79 -0.51 -20.34 1.98
N GLY A 80 0.59 -19.67 2.30
CA GLY A 80 0.59 -18.29 2.81
C GLY A 80 1.88 -17.55 2.46
N SER A 81 2.04 -16.33 2.97
CA SER A 81 3.31 -15.62 2.95
C SER A 81 4.16 -16.05 4.15
N LEU A 82 5.47 -16.15 3.94
CA LEU A 82 6.48 -16.29 4.98
C LEU A 82 7.45 -15.12 4.82
N GLN A 83 7.47 -14.26 5.83
CA GLN A 83 8.38 -13.12 5.91
C GLN A 83 9.52 -13.43 6.88
N GLU A 84 10.74 -13.03 6.53
CA GLU A 84 11.90 -13.11 7.42
C GLU A 84 11.62 -12.38 8.73
N PHE A 85 11.88 -13.05 9.84
CA PHE A 85 11.80 -12.42 11.15
C PHE A 85 12.96 -11.44 11.33
N VAL A 86 12.63 -10.18 11.62
CA VAL A 86 13.62 -9.14 11.91
C VAL A 86 13.62 -8.83 13.40
N ARG A 87 14.80 -8.83 14.01
CA ARG A 87 14.96 -8.35 15.40
C ARG A 87 14.83 -6.83 15.43
N SER A 88 13.83 -6.36 16.16
CA SER A 88 13.59 -4.95 16.45
C SER A 88 13.69 -4.69 17.95
N ILE A 89 13.90 -3.43 18.31
CA ILE A 89 13.88 -2.98 19.70
C ILE A 89 12.47 -2.54 20.14
N SER A 90 11.63 -2.12 19.19
CA SER A 90 10.26 -1.64 19.38
C SER A 90 9.59 -1.47 18.00
N ASP A 91 8.43 -0.83 17.97
CA ASP A 91 7.75 -0.33 16.77
C ASP A 91 7.51 1.20 16.89
N CYS A 92 6.97 1.80 15.84
CA CYS A 92 6.75 3.25 15.81
C CYS A 92 5.55 3.73 16.65
N GLU A 93 4.71 2.84 17.18
CA GLU A 93 3.60 3.23 18.09
C GLU A 93 4.14 3.52 19.50
N GLU A 94 5.15 2.77 19.95
CA GLU A 94 5.78 2.93 21.27
C GLU A 94 6.86 4.04 21.31
N MET A 95 7.33 4.50 20.15
CA MET A 95 8.40 5.48 20.03
C MET A 95 7.95 6.76 19.29
N GLY A 96 8.28 7.92 19.85
CA GLY A 96 7.89 9.21 19.26
C GLY A 96 8.58 9.49 17.91
N PRO A 97 7.86 10.01 16.90
CA PRO A 97 8.38 10.15 15.54
C PRO A 97 9.57 11.09 15.43
N SER A 98 9.78 12.02 16.37
CA SER A 98 10.92 12.95 16.38
C SER A 98 12.29 12.27 16.47
N LYS A 99 12.34 10.98 16.81
CA LYS A 99 13.57 10.18 16.87
C LYS A 99 14.03 9.65 15.51
N TYR A 100 13.16 9.63 14.50
CA TYR A 100 13.47 9.03 13.21
C TYR A 100 14.10 10.05 12.27
N SER A 101 15.07 9.61 11.45
CA SER A 101 15.63 10.45 10.41
C SER A 101 14.59 10.74 9.32
N VAL A 102 14.79 11.83 8.59
CA VAL A 102 13.93 12.18 7.45
C VAL A 102 13.98 11.09 6.38
N ASP A 103 15.18 10.60 6.05
CA ASP A 103 15.37 9.59 5.02
C ASP A 103 14.69 8.26 5.36
N GLU A 104 14.71 7.82 6.63
CA GLU A 104 14.03 6.58 7.04
C GLU A 104 12.51 6.71 6.96
N VAL A 105 11.94 7.87 7.30
CA VAL A 105 10.49 8.09 7.12
C VAL A 105 10.15 8.15 5.63
N HIS A 106 10.95 8.83 4.81
CA HIS A 106 10.71 8.97 3.36
C HIS A 106 10.72 7.64 2.61
N LYS A 107 11.54 6.69 3.03
CA LYS A 107 11.49 5.30 2.54
C LYS A 107 10.10 4.68 2.70
N ILE A 108 9.50 4.83 3.88
CA ILE A 108 8.15 4.34 4.16
C ILE A 108 7.11 5.10 3.33
N THR A 109 7.24 6.42 3.21
CA THR A 109 6.27 7.24 2.46
C THR A 109 6.22 6.85 0.98
N ILE A 110 7.38 6.59 0.38
CA ILE A 110 7.53 6.18 -1.02
C ILE A 110 6.87 4.83 -1.24
N LEU A 111 7.18 3.84 -0.40
CA LEU A 111 6.61 2.50 -0.51
C LEU A 111 5.08 2.53 -0.36
N ASP A 112 4.58 3.13 0.70
CA ASP A 112 3.16 3.11 1.01
C ASP A 112 2.31 3.88 0.00
N MET A 113 2.78 5.03 -0.49
CA MET A 113 2.08 5.77 -1.53
C MET A 113 2.07 4.98 -2.84
N ARG A 114 3.21 4.40 -3.24
CA ARG A 114 3.32 3.59 -4.46
C ARG A 114 2.40 2.38 -4.42
N LEU A 115 2.37 1.67 -3.29
CA LEU A 115 1.55 0.47 -3.12
C LEU A 115 0.08 0.79 -2.80
N GLY A 116 -0.26 2.03 -2.46
CA GLY A 116 -1.59 2.41 -2.02
C GLY A 116 -1.98 1.71 -0.72
N ASN A 117 -1.18 1.86 0.33
CA ASN A 117 -1.45 1.21 1.62
C ASN A 117 -2.75 1.74 2.26
N THR A 118 -3.61 0.83 2.73
CA THR A 118 -4.89 1.17 3.38
C THR A 118 -4.85 1.01 4.90
N ASP A 119 -3.69 0.64 5.45
CA ASP A 119 -3.53 0.36 6.88
C ASP A 119 -2.11 0.65 7.40
N ARG A 120 -1.44 1.72 6.92
CA ARG A 120 -0.15 2.08 7.52
C ARG A 120 -0.36 2.81 8.84
N ASN A 121 0.06 2.17 9.92
CA ASN A 121 0.16 2.72 11.28
C ASN A 121 1.55 2.43 11.89
N GLY A 122 1.83 3.02 13.04
CA GLY A 122 3.11 2.91 13.75
C GLY A 122 3.48 1.49 14.16
N ALA A 123 2.50 0.67 14.56
CA ALA A 123 2.73 -0.75 14.91
C ALA A 123 3.18 -1.60 13.69
N ASN A 124 2.90 -1.12 12.47
CA ASN A 124 3.31 -1.78 11.23
C ASN A 124 4.72 -1.36 10.77
N ILE A 125 5.46 -0.58 11.57
CA ILE A 125 6.83 -0.14 11.26
C ILE A 125 7.72 -0.52 12.44
N LEU A 126 8.61 -1.48 12.25
CA LEU A 126 9.56 -1.89 13.27
C LEU A 126 10.73 -0.90 13.35
N VAL A 127 11.25 -0.73 14.57
CA VAL A 127 12.42 0.10 14.86
C VAL A 127 13.60 -0.79 15.23
N SER A 128 14.72 -0.64 14.53
CA SER A 128 15.97 -1.35 14.85
C SER A 128 17.11 -0.35 15.04
N GLU A 129 18.05 -0.64 15.94
CA GLU A 129 19.23 0.20 16.16
C GLU A 129 20.23 0.01 15.02
N MET A 130 20.78 1.11 14.51
CA MET A 130 21.87 1.01 13.54
C MET A 130 23.19 0.62 14.23
N PRO A 131 23.95 -0.35 13.69
CA PRO A 131 25.18 -0.80 14.31
C PRO A 131 26.20 0.34 14.47
N GLY A 132 26.55 0.67 15.72
CA GLY A 132 27.60 1.63 16.04
C GLY A 132 27.14 3.08 16.23
N ASP A 133 25.86 3.38 16.01
CA ASP A 133 25.31 4.72 16.16
C ASP A 133 24.23 4.77 17.24
N VAL A 134 24.54 5.44 18.35
CA VAL A 134 23.61 5.64 19.46
C VAL A 134 22.50 6.61 18.99
N GLU A 135 21.24 6.22 19.20
CA GLU A 135 20.03 6.99 18.84
C GLU A 135 19.81 7.19 17.32
N GLN A 136 20.46 6.40 16.46
CA GLN A 136 20.08 6.28 15.06
C GLN A 136 19.31 4.99 14.82
N TYR A 137 18.13 5.13 14.22
CA TYR A 137 17.20 4.04 14.04
C TYR A 137 16.99 3.75 12.56
N LYS A 138 16.89 2.46 12.24
CA LYS A 138 16.38 1.97 10.96
C LYS A 138 14.90 1.64 11.11
N LEU A 139 14.09 2.08 10.16
CA LEU A 139 12.67 1.75 10.05
C LEU A 139 12.49 0.58 9.08
N ILE A 140 11.71 -0.41 9.48
CA ILE A 140 11.49 -1.64 8.71
C ILE A 140 9.98 -1.80 8.54
N PRO A 141 9.44 -1.57 7.33
CA PRO A 141 8.01 -1.74 7.08
C PRO A 141 7.65 -3.23 7.08
N ILE A 142 6.59 -3.58 7.81
CA ILE A 142 5.99 -4.91 7.82
C ILE A 142 4.48 -4.81 7.56
N ASP A 143 3.80 -5.95 7.51
CA ASP A 143 2.34 -6.07 7.40
C ASP A 143 1.75 -5.30 6.20
N HIS A 144 2.04 -5.82 4.99
CA HIS A 144 1.58 -5.24 3.73
C HIS A 144 0.32 -5.93 3.17
N GLY A 145 -0.36 -6.75 3.97
CA GLY A 145 -1.58 -7.47 3.59
C GLY A 145 -2.72 -6.56 3.10
N TYR A 146 -2.67 -5.27 3.42
CA TYR A 146 -3.65 -4.25 3.03
C TYR A 146 -3.14 -3.22 2.01
N THR A 147 -2.16 -3.61 1.18
CA THR A 147 -1.64 -2.82 0.04
C THR A 147 -2.25 -3.27 -1.30
N LEU A 148 -2.01 -2.54 -2.40
CA LEU A 148 -2.46 -2.83 -3.78
C LEU A 148 -4.00 -2.92 -3.96
N PRO A 149 -4.80 -2.05 -3.33
CA PRO A 149 -6.25 -2.20 -3.28
C PRO A 149 -6.92 -2.03 -4.65
N HIS A 150 -8.13 -2.55 -4.81
CA HIS A 150 -8.95 -2.35 -6.00
C HIS A 150 -9.69 -0.99 -6.02
N SER A 151 -9.41 -0.11 -5.05
CA SER A 151 -10.14 1.13 -4.81
C SER A 151 -9.24 2.16 -4.13
N LEU A 152 -9.50 3.45 -4.36
CA LEU A 152 -8.75 4.57 -3.77
C LEU A 152 -9.36 5.06 -2.43
N GLN A 153 -10.45 4.45 -1.95
CA GLN A 153 -11.28 5.00 -0.87
C GLN A 153 -10.61 5.01 0.51
N ASP A 154 -9.85 3.96 0.84
CA ASP A 154 -9.39 3.70 2.21
C ASP A 154 -7.86 3.85 2.34
N LEU A 155 -7.20 4.59 1.43
CA LEU A 155 -5.78 4.90 1.57
C LEU A 155 -5.54 5.62 2.90
N SER A 156 -4.59 5.14 3.70
CA SER A 156 -4.37 5.60 5.07
C SER A 156 -2.90 5.54 5.45
N PHE A 157 -2.36 6.67 5.88
CA PHE A 157 -0.96 6.85 6.21
C PHE A 157 -0.82 7.60 7.55
N GLU A 158 -0.38 6.93 8.61
CA GLU A 158 -0.13 7.61 9.89
C GLU A 158 1.03 8.60 9.80
N TRP A 159 2.06 8.28 9.03
CA TRP A 159 3.25 9.13 8.85
C TRP A 159 2.95 10.48 8.20
N GLU A 160 1.76 10.68 7.60
CA GLU A 160 1.31 11.95 7.03
C GLU A 160 1.40 13.10 8.06
N TYR A 161 1.22 12.79 9.34
CA TYR A 161 1.24 13.75 10.43
C TYR A 161 2.63 13.92 11.07
N TRP A 162 3.62 13.14 10.65
CA TRP A 162 4.97 13.20 11.22
C TRP A 162 5.74 14.40 10.66
N PRO A 163 6.59 15.08 11.46
CA PRO A 163 7.35 16.25 11.00
C PRO A 163 8.20 15.97 9.74
N GLN A 164 8.75 14.77 9.62
CA GLN A 164 9.58 14.35 8.49
C GLN A 164 8.81 14.31 7.17
N ALA A 165 7.51 14.03 7.18
CA ALA A 165 6.67 14.05 5.99
C ALA A 165 6.46 15.47 5.42
N ARG A 166 6.78 16.51 6.21
CA ARG A 166 6.76 17.92 5.78
C ARG A 166 8.12 18.41 5.28
N MET A 167 9.11 17.53 5.17
CA MET A 167 10.44 17.82 4.62
C MET A 167 10.53 17.36 3.15
N PRO A 168 11.30 18.06 2.30
CA PRO A 168 11.49 17.66 0.91
C PRO A 168 12.27 16.36 0.79
N TYR A 169 11.94 15.55 -0.23
CA TYR A 169 12.70 14.34 -0.56
C TYR A 169 14.16 14.67 -0.87
N SER A 170 15.07 13.78 -0.42
CA SER A 170 16.47 13.80 -0.81
C SER A 170 16.67 13.47 -2.30
N GLU A 171 17.82 13.84 -2.88
CA GLU A 171 18.14 13.54 -4.28
C GLU A 171 18.06 12.04 -4.59
N GLN A 172 18.54 11.21 -3.66
CA GLN A 172 18.46 9.74 -3.76
C GLN A 172 17.00 9.25 -3.82
N SER A 173 16.14 9.81 -2.97
CA SER A 173 14.70 9.50 -2.98
C SER A 173 14.03 9.93 -4.28
N LEU A 174 14.36 11.12 -4.78
CA LEU A 174 13.83 11.63 -6.05
C LEU A 174 14.28 10.78 -7.25
N GLU A 175 15.55 10.37 -7.28
CA GLU A 175 16.08 9.46 -8.30
C GLU A 175 15.33 8.12 -8.28
N TYR A 176 15.19 7.51 -7.10
CA TYR A 176 14.42 6.27 -6.92
C TYR A 176 12.99 6.41 -7.44
N ILE A 177 12.26 7.45 -7.00
CA ILE A 177 10.88 7.73 -7.45
C ILE A 177 10.81 7.92 -8.97
N SER A 178 11.76 8.66 -9.56
CA SER A 178 11.79 8.94 -10.99
C SER A 178 11.93 7.69 -11.86
N ASN A 179 12.61 6.66 -11.33
CA ASN A 179 12.87 5.39 -11.99
C ASN A 179 11.73 4.36 -11.86
N LEU A 180 10.73 4.59 -11.01
CA LEU A 180 9.59 3.68 -10.85
C LEU A 180 8.78 3.53 -12.16
N ASP A 181 8.47 2.30 -12.56
CA ASP A 181 7.67 2.00 -13.75
C ASP A 181 6.62 0.94 -13.43
N ALA A 182 5.38 1.40 -13.22
CA ALA A 182 4.28 0.52 -12.83
C ALA A 182 3.98 -0.58 -13.86
N ASP A 183 4.24 -0.39 -15.16
CA ASP A 183 4.00 -1.43 -16.16
C ASP A 183 5.11 -2.50 -16.13
N ALA A 184 6.37 -2.07 -15.99
CA ALA A 184 7.50 -3.00 -15.79
C ALA A 184 7.33 -3.81 -14.50
N ASP A 185 6.87 -3.17 -13.42
CA ASP A 185 6.60 -3.79 -12.12
C ASP A 185 5.49 -4.84 -12.20
N LEU A 186 4.42 -4.56 -12.94
CA LEU A 186 3.34 -5.53 -13.15
C LEU A 186 3.80 -6.75 -13.94
N LEU A 187 4.72 -6.58 -14.90
CA LEU A 187 5.37 -7.68 -15.60
C LEU A 187 6.29 -8.48 -14.66
N MET A 188 7.01 -7.81 -13.78
CA MET A 188 7.85 -8.44 -12.75
C MET A 188 7.00 -9.31 -11.81
N LEU A 189 5.91 -8.78 -11.27
CA LEU A 189 4.97 -9.54 -10.45
C LEU A 189 4.41 -10.76 -11.21
N ALA A 190 4.03 -10.59 -12.48
CA ALA A 190 3.54 -11.69 -13.29
C ALA A 190 4.59 -12.79 -13.50
N ALA A 191 5.87 -12.44 -13.63
CA ALA A 191 6.98 -13.40 -13.69
C ALA A 191 7.16 -14.18 -12.36
N HIS A 192 6.77 -13.59 -11.24
CA HIS A 192 6.69 -14.24 -9.93
C HIS A 192 5.34 -14.93 -9.65
N ASN A 193 4.50 -15.15 -10.68
CA ASN A 193 3.17 -15.75 -10.59
C ASN A 193 2.15 -14.94 -9.77
N ILE A 194 2.39 -13.63 -9.58
CA ILE A 194 1.45 -12.72 -8.93
C ILE A 194 0.77 -11.90 -10.03
N ARG A 195 -0.50 -12.20 -10.30
CA ARG A 195 -1.31 -11.45 -11.28
C ARG A 195 -2.37 -10.65 -10.54
N LEU A 196 -2.17 -9.33 -10.46
CA LEU A 196 -3.15 -8.44 -9.86
C LEU A 196 -4.39 -8.34 -10.76
N PRO A 197 -5.61 -8.30 -10.17
CA PRO A 197 -6.82 -7.92 -10.89
C PRO A 197 -6.69 -6.55 -11.57
N ALA A 198 -7.39 -6.35 -12.68
CA ALA A 198 -7.22 -5.15 -13.52
C ALA A 198 -7.51 -3.83 -12.78
N ASP A 199 -8.44 -3.84 -11.83
CA ASP A 199 -8.72 -2.71 -10.95
C ASP A 199 -7.57 -2.43 -9.96
N CYS A 200 -7.00 -3.45 -9.33
CA CYS A 200 -5.79 -3.31 -8.51
C CYS A 200 -4.60 -2.77 -9.33
N GLN A 201 -4.39 -3.28 -10.55
CA GLN A 201 -3.33 -2.79 -11.43
C GLN A 201 -3.52 -1.31 -11.76
N ARG A 202 -4.77 -0.88 -11.99
CA ARG A 202 -5.07 0.52 -12.28
C ARG A 202 -4.80 1.41 -11.09
N VAL A 203 -5.22 1.01 -9.89
CA VAL A 203 -4.92 1.75 -8.65
C VAL A 203 -3.40 1.86 -8.45
N PHE A 204 -2.66 0.77 -8.64
CA PHE A 204 -1.20 0.77 -8.54
C PHE A 204 -0.53 1.76 -9.52
N ARG A 205 -0.98 1.79 -10.79
CA ARG A 205 -0.54 2.78 -11.78
C ARG A 205 -0.89 4.22 -11.36
N VAL A 206 -2.10 4.44 -10.85
CA VAL A 206 -2.54 5.76 -10.35
C VAL A 206 -1.67 6.22 -9.19
N CYS A 207 -1.49 5.39 -8.18
CA CYS A 207 -0.62 5.64 -7.02
C CYS A 207 0.81 6.00 -7.44
N THR A 208 1.39 5.21 -8.35
CA THR A 208 2.73 5.47 -8.90
C THR A 208 2.77 6.80 -9.66
N LEU A 209 1.76 7.11 -10.49
CA LEU A 209 1.69 8.37 -11.25
C LEU A 209 1.61 9.60 -10.32
N VAL A 210 0.78 9.53 -9.29
CA VAL A 210 0.60 10.60 -8.29
C VAL A 210 1.91 10.89 -7.56
N LEU A 211 2.57 9.83 -7.07
CA LEU A 211 3.86 9.93 -6.39
C LEU A 211 4.92 10.57 -7.30
N LYS A 212 5.06 10.07 -8.54
CA LYS A 212 6.05 10.59 -9.50
C LYS A 212 5.82 12.05 -9.84
N LYS A 213 4.57 12.47 -10.07
CA LYS A 213 4.24 13.86 -10.41
C LYS A 213 4.46 14.81 -9.24
N GLY A 214 4.00 14.43 -8.04
CA GLY A 214 4.20 15.25 -6.85
C GLY A 214 5.68 15.44 -6.54
N ALA A 215 6.46 14.37 -6.58
CA ALA A 215 7.90 14.40 -6.35
C ALA A 215 8.64 15.23 -7.41
N ALA A 216 8.30 15.10 -8.70
CA ALA A 216 8.91 15.88 -9.79
C ALA A 216 8.65 17.40 -9.67
N LEU A 217 7.54 17.79 -9.04
CA LEU A 217 7.23 19.19 -8.74
C LEU A 217 7.89 19.68 -7.43
N GLY A 218 8.59 18.81 -6.69
CA GLY A 218 9.23 19.13 -5.42
C GLY A 218 8.25 19.25 -4.25
N LEU A 219 7.07 18.60 -4.35
CA LEU A 219 6.15 18.54 -3.22
C LEU A 219 6.69 17.60 -2.13
N VAL A 220 6.41 17.95 -0.87
CA VAL A 220 6.76 17.12 0.29
C VAL A 220 5.78 15.93 0.41
N PRO A 221 6.18 14.81 1.05
CA PRO A 221 5.34 13.63 1.20
C PRO A 221 3.92 13.92 1.72
N ALA A 222 3.80 14.79 2.73
CA ALA A 222 2.51 15.15 3.33
C ALA A 222 1.56 15.83 2.32
N SER A 223 2.07 16.68 1.42
CA SER A 223 1.23 17.32 0.39
C SER A 223 0.78 16.32 -0.68
N ILE A 224 1.61 15.34 -1.00
CA ILE A 224 1.24 14.28 -1.94
C ILE A 224 0.19 13.36 -1.29
N SER A 225 0.40 12.97 -0.04
CA SER A 225 -0.50 12.07 0.68
C SER A 225 -1.86 12.71 0.96
N GLU A 226 -1.91 14.00 1.26
CA GLU A 226 -3.14 14.77 1.47
C GLU A 226 -4.07 14.75 0.23
N CYS A 227 -3.50 14.67 -0.97
CA CYS A 227 -4.26 14.47 -2.21
C CYS A 227 -4.90 13.06 -2.26
N MET A 228 -4.22 12.06 -1.70
CA MET A 228 -4.57 10.64 -1.80
C MET A 228 -5.60 10.23 -0.75
N THR A 229 -5.48 10.75 0.48
CA THR A 229 -6.26 10.32 1.65
C THR A 229 -7.56 11.12 1.82
N ARG A 230 -8.55 10.50 2.48
CA ARG A 230 -9.81 11.17 2.82
C ARG A 230 -9.68 11.91 4.14
N LYS A 231 -9.86 13.24 4.12
CA LYS A 231 -9.90 14.06 5.35
C LYS A 231 -11.13 13.78 6.21
N ILE A 232 -12.24 13.42 5.57
CA ILE A 232 -13.50 13.06 6.23
C ILE A 232 -13.98 11.74 5.61
N TRP A 233 -14.27 10.74 6.44
CA TRP A 233 -14.56 9.36 6.01
C TRP A 233 -15.67 9.23 4.95
N ASN A 234 -16.63 10.16 4.90
CA ASN A 234 -17.74 10.19 3.94
C ASN A 234 -17.53 11.13 2.74
N GLN A 235 -16.35 11.75 2.60
CA GLN A 235 -15.99 12.62 1.48
C GLN A 235 -14.85 12.00 0.68
N MET A 236 -14.95 12.07 -0.64
CA MET A 236 -13.88 11.61 -1.54
C MET A 236 -12.63 12.46 -1.37
N SER A 237 -11.46 11.82 -1.46
CA SER A 237 -10.19 12.52 -1.58
C SER A 237 -10.10 13.28 -2.92
N ASP A 238 -9.14 14.18 -3.05
CA ASP A 238 -8.96 14.91 -4.31
C ASP A 238 -8.51 13.99 -5.44
N LEU A 239 -7.69 12.99 -5.13
CA LEU A 239 -7.32 11.92 -6.07
C LEU A 239 -8.54 11.13 -6.54
N GLU A 240 -9.45 10.77 -5.63
CA GLU A 240 -10.68 10.09 -6.00
C GLU A 240 -11.56 10.95 -6.93
N LYS A 241 -11.67 12.26 -6.67
CA LYS A 241 -12.43 13.19 -7.52
C LYS A 241 -11.80 13.31 -8.90
N MET A 242 -10.48 13.48 -8.98
CA MET A 242 -9.73 13.57 -10.23
C MET A 242 -9.83 12.27 -11.03
N SER A 243 -9.68 11.12 -10.37
CA SER A 243 -9.86 9.80 -10.96
C SER A 243 -11.28 9.62 -11.52
N ALA A 244 -12.31 10.01 -10.78
CA ALA A 244 -13.70 9.95 -11.27
C ALA A 244 -13.95 10.88 -12.48
N ARG A 245 -13.36 12.08 -12.48
CA ARG A 245 -13.41 13.00 -13.63
C ARG A 245 -12.71 12.40 -14.85
N ALA A 246 -11.51 11.86 -14.68
CA ALA A 246 -10.76 11.19 -15.74
C ALA A 246 -11.53 10.00 -16.32
N LEU A 247 -12.19 9.22 -15.47
CA LEU A 247 -13.03 8.10 -15.87
C LEU A 247 -14.22 8.55 -16.74
N ASN A 248 -14.90 9.62 -16.33
CA ASN A 248 -16.02 10.19 -17.09
C ASN A 248 -15.59 10.67 -18.49
N VAL A 249 -14.42 11.30 -18.60
CA VAL A 249 -13.84 11.72 -19.88
C VAL A 249 -13.48 10.52 -20.74
N ALA A 250 -12.85 9.50 -20.15
CA ALA A 250 -12.42 8.30 -20.86
C ALA A 250 -13.60 7.50 -21.45
N VAL A 251 -14.69 7.35 -20.68
CA VAL A 251 -15.88 6.59 -21.08
C VAL A 251 -16.85 7.44 -21.93
N GLY A 252 -16.77 8.77 -21.87
CA GLY A 252 -17.66 9.69 -22.59
C GLY A 252 -19.09 9.72 -22.04
N LYS A 253 -19.27 9.35 -20.77
CA LYS A 253 -20.56 9.35 -20.05
C LYS A 253 -20.37 9.83 -18.62
N GLN A 254 -21.38 10.50 -18.06
CA GLN A 254 -21.41 10.79 -16.63
C GLN A 254 -21.71 9.51 -15.85
N THR A 255 -20.71 9.01 -15.13
CA THR A 255 -20.85 7.90 -14.18
C THR A 255 -21.00 8.47 -12.77
N ARG A 256 -21.76 7.78 -11.90
CA ARG A 256 -21.80 8.15 -10.47
C ARG A 256 -20.42 7.89 -9.87
N ALA A 257 -19.81 8.92 -9.30
CA ALA A 257 -18.54 8.81 -8.60
C ALA A 257 -18.66 7.79 -7.46
N SER A 258 -17.86 6.73 -7.52
CA SER A 258 -17.91 5.62 -6.57
C SER A 258 -16.55 5.28 -5.96
N GLY A 259 -15.50 6.06 -6.26
CA GLY A 259 -14.12 5.78 -5.85
C GLY A 259 -13.50 4.51 -6.49
N ARG A 260 -14.27 3.74 -7.28
CA ARG A 260 -13.82 2.55 -7.99
C ARG A 260 -13.48 2.90 -9.44
N PRO A 261 -12.24 2.69 -9.90
CA PRO A 261 -11.86 2.92 -11.29
C PRO A 261 -12.41 1.88 -12.30
N SER A 262 -13.33 1.00 -11.88
CA SER A 262 -13.59 -0.32 -12.49
C SER A 262 -14.46 -0.34 -13.76
N GLN A 263 -14.64 0.78 -14.47
CA GLN A 263 -15.53 0.85 -15.64
C GLN A 263 -14.82 0.95 -17.00
N LEU A 264 -13.48 0.91 -17.01
CA LEU A 264 -12.70 0.94 -18.25
C LEU A 264 -12.59 -0.47 -18.83
N VAL A 265 -12.95 -0.62 -20.10
CA VAL A 265 -13.11 -1.93 -20.76
C VAL A 265 -12.17 -2.11 -21.96
N THR A 266 -11.53 -1.03 -22.43
CA THR A 266 -10.65 -1.04 -23.60
C THR A 266 -9.34 -0.31 -23.32
N GLU A 267 -8.27 -0.71 -24.00
CA GLU A 267 -6.96 -0.05 -23.91
C GLU A 267 -7.01 1.44 -24.30
N ALA A 268 -7.87 1.79 -25.27
CA ALA A 268 -8.06 3.19 -25.67
C ALA A 268 -8.67 4.04 -24.54
N GLN A 269 -9.62 3.46 -23.79
CA GLN A 269 -10.21 4.12 -22.62
C GLN A 269 -9.19 4.23 -21.48
N GLU A 270 -8.39 3.21 -21.21
CA GLU A 270 -7.28 3.27 -20.23
C GLU A 270 -6.29 4.39 -20.57
N LYS A 271 -5.83 4.43 -21.83
CA LYS A 271 -4.91 5.46 -22.29
C LYS A 271 -5.50 6.86 -22.09
N ARG A 272 -6.77 7.06 -22.47
CA ARG A 272 -7.46 8.34 -22.30
C ARG A 272 -7.65 8.71 -20.83
N TYR A 273 -7.94 7.73 -19.97
CA TYR A 273 -8.05 7.91 -18.53
C TYR A 273 -6.74 8.43 -17.93
N PHE A 274 -5.62 7.78 -18.21
CA PHE A 274 -4.32 8.19 -17.68
C PHE A 274 -3.83 9.52 -18.28
N GLN A 275 -4.15 9.82 -19.53
CA GLN A 275 -3.89 11.13 -20.12
C GLN A 275 -4.64 12.24 -19.39
N GLU A 276 -5.95 12.09 -19.17
CA GLU A 276 -6.74 13.10 -18.45
C GLU A 276 -6.30 13.21 -16.99
N LEU A 277 -6.11 12.09 -16.29
CA LEU A 277 -5.65 12.10 -14.90
C LEU A 277 -4.28 12.78 -14.76
N SER A 278 -3.38 12.55 -15.71
CA SER A 278 -2.07 13.18 -15.74
C SER A 278 -2.17 14.72 -15.76
N VAL A 279 -3.06 15.26 -16.60
CA VAL A 279 -3.29 16.71 -16.70
C VAL A 279 -3.90 17.25 -15.41
N LEU A 280 -4.92 16.58 -14.87
CA LEU A 280 -5.57 17.00 -13.63
C LEU A 280 -4.60 17.05 -12.45
N LEU A 281 -3.70 16.07 -12.34
CA LEU A 281 -2.67 16.03 -11.30
C LEU A 281 -1.65 17.17 -11.48
N GLU A 282 -1.25 17.48 -12.72
CA GLU A 282 -0.34 18.60 -12.99
C GLU A 282 -0.97 19.94 -12.58
N GLU A 283 -2.24 20.18 -12.93
CA GLU A 283 -2.97 21.37 -12.54
C GLU A 283 -3.08 21.50 -11.01
N TYR A 284 -3.53 20.42 -10.35
CA TYR A 284 -3.72 20.39 -8.90
C TYR A 284 -2.41 20.59 -8.12
N PHE A 285 -1.33 19.90 -8.52
CA PHE A 285 -0.05 20.04 -7.83
C PHE A 285 0.64 21.38 -8.12
N SER A 286 0.43 21.97 -9.29
CA SER A 286 0.93 23.31 -9.58
C SER A 286 0.24 24.36 -8.71
N SER A 287 -1.09 24.28 -8.55
CA SER A 287 -1.82 25.22 -7.67
C SER A 287 -1.39 25.07 -6.21
N LEU A 288 -1.22 23.84 -5.71
CA LEU A 288 -0.71 23.61 -4.35
C LEU A 288 0.69 24.19 -4.14
N LYS A 289 1.57 24.07 -5.13
CA LYS A 289 2.92 24.63 -5.05
C LYS A 289 2.90 26.16 -4.99
N GLU A 290 2.04 26.79 -5.78
CA GLU A 290 1.84 28.24 -5.77
C GLU A 290 1.28 28.74 -4.43
N GLU A 291 0.27 28.07 -3.88
CA GLU A 291 -0.31 28.38 -2.56
C GLU A 291 0.75 28.28 -1.45
N ASN A 292 1.51 27.17 -1.41
CA ASN A 292 2.59 26.99 -0.44
C ASN A 292 3.70 28.04 -0.56
N MET A 293 3.99 28.52 -1.77
CA MET A 293 4.95 29.61 -1.96
C MET A 293 4.42 30.93 -1.42
N LEU A 294 3.13 31.22 -1.59
CA LEU A 294 2.50 32.44 -1.10
C LEU A 294 2.43 32.46 0.44
N ASP A 295 2.09 31.34 1.07
CA ASP A 295 2.06 31.23 2.53
C ASP A 295 3.45 31.44 3.17
N ASN A 296 4.51 30.95 2.51
CA ASN A 296 5.89 31.17 2.97
C ASN A 296 6.40 32.61 2.76
N LEU A 297 5.75 33.41 1.91
CA LEU A 297 6.07 34.83 1.71
C LEU A 297 5.37 35.76 2.72
N HIS A 298 4.39 35.24 3.47
CA HIS A 298 3.58 35.98 4.44
C HIS A 298 3.97 35.74 5.91
N ILE A 299 5.11 35.08 6.15
CA ILE A 299 5.75 34.88 7.47
C ILE A 299 7.04 35.70 7.52
#